data_AF-A0A7Y4SWF5-F1
#
_entry.id   AF-A0A7Y4SWF5-F1
#
_cell.length_a   1.000
_cell.length_b   1.000
_cell.length_c   1.000
_cell.angle_alpha   90.00
_cell.angle_beta   90.00
_cell.angle_gamma   90.00
#
_symmetry.space_group_name_H-M   'P 1'
#
loop_
_entity.id
_entity.type
_entity.pdbx_description
1 polymer ?
#
loop_
_entity_poly.entity_id
_entity_poly.type
_entity_poly.pdbx_seq_one_letter_code
_entity_poly.pdbx_strand_id
1 'polypeptide(L)'
;MRFPVAPLAGRLVRRYQRFFAEVELARGERLVAHCPNTGSLLGCLAPGSAVWLRDSGNPARKLRFTWQAVRVGRTWVNVDTALPNRVLAEALARGRVPELAGYANLRREVPYGRNSRIDLLLEDAGRGTCHVEVKSTTLVEGAVALFPDAVTERGTKHLGELAPPRDRSRV
;
A
#
# COMPACT_ATOMS: atom_id res chain seq x y z
N MET A 1 11.10 7.27 -3.79
CA MET A 1 11.77 6.31 -2.91
C MET A 1 12.76 5.48 -3.70
N ARG A 2 13.97 5.27 -3.20
CA ARG A 2 14.88 4.22 -3.69
C ARG A 2 14.91 3.11 -2.64
N PHE A 3 14.85 1.85 -3.07
CA PHE A 3 15.11 0.75 -2.14
C PHE A 3 16.62 0.72 -1.86
N PRO A 4 17.04 0.57 -0.60
CA PRO A 4 18.46 0.61 -0.23
C PRO A 4 19.21 -0.65 -0.70
N VAL A 5 18.50 -1.75 -0.93
CA VAL A 5 19.04 -3.03 -1.38
C VAL A 5 18.30 -3.45 -2.64
N ALA A 6 19.04 -4.02 -3.59
CA ALA A 6 18.44 -4.60 -4.79
C ALA A 6 17.43 -5.70 -4.39
N PRO A 7 16.22 -5.71 -4.97
CA PRO A 7 15.24 -6.73 -4.64
C PRO A 7 15.71 -8.10 -5.12
N LEU A 8 15.43 -9.14 -4.33
CA LEU A 8 15.64 -10.52 -4.73
C LEU A 8 14.49 -10.94 -5.66
N ALA A 9 14.84 -11.40 -6.87
CA ALA A 9 13.87 -11.85 -7.86
C ALA A 9 13.51 -13.33 -7.68
N GLY A 10 12.24 -13.67 -7.93
CA GLY A 10 11.75 -15.04 -7.91
C GLY A 10 10.45 -15.20 -8.68
N ARG A 11 9.83 -16.38 -8.55
CA ARG A 11 8.52 -16.71 -9.12
C ARG A 11 7.56 -17.13 -8.02
N LEU A 12 6.36 -16.56 -8.02
CA LEU A 12 5.31 -16.93 -7.08
C LEU A 12 4.92 -18.39 -7.29
N VAL A 13 5.01 -19.23 -6.26
CA VAL A 13 4.43 -20.58 -6.29
C VAL A 13 2.98 -20.48 -5.83
N ARG A 14 2.75 -19.90 -4.66
CA ARG A 14 1.42 -19.68 -4.08
C ARG A 14 1.46 -18.70 -2.91
N ARG A 15 0.31 -18.09 -2.61
CA ARG A 15 0.05 -17.41 -1.34
C ARG A 15 -0.90 -18.26 -0.50
N TYR A 16 -0.66 -18.35 0.80
CA TYR A 16 -1.53 -19.10 1.72
C TYR A 16 -1.59 -18.44 3.10
N GLN A 17 -2.66 -18.75 3.85
CA GLN A 17 -2.99 -18.18 5.17
C GLN A 17 -2.81 -16.64 5.24
N ARG A 18 -3.07 -15.95 4.11
CA ARG A 18 -2.93 -14.50 3.89
C ARG A 18 -1.51 -13.93 4.00
N PHE A 19 -0.66 -14.45 4.88
CA PHE A 19 0.62 -13.85 5.27
C PHE A 19 1.86 -14.56 4.74
N PHE A 20 1.70 -15.69 4.04
CA PHE A 20 2.82 -16.46 3.50
C PHE A 20 2.75 -16.51 1.98
N ALA A 21 3.89 -16.25 1.34
CA ALA A 21 4.09 -16.43 -0.08
C ALA A 21 5.27 -17.38 -0.29
N GLU A 22 5.00 -18.53 -0.89
CA GLU A 22 6.03 -19.45 -1.34
C GLU A 22 6.58 -18.95 -2.68
N VAL A 23 7.90 -18.82 -2.78
CA VAL A 23 8.58 -18.24 -3.94
C VAL A 23 9.76 -19.11 -4.33
N GLU A 24 9.87 -19.38 -5.63
CA GLU A 24 10.98 -20.12 -6.23
C GLU A 24 12.02 -19.14 -6.81
N LEU A 25 13.28 -19.29 -6.44
CA LEU A 25 14.40 -18.48 -6.92
C LEU A 25 14.99 -19.05 -8.22
N ALA A 26 15.87 -18.29 -8.88
CA ALA A 26 16.46 -18.66 -10.18
C ALA A 26 17.19 -20.02 -10.21
N ARG A 27 17.65 -20.53 -9.05
CA ARG A 27 18.34 -21.82 -8.93
C ARG A 27 17.43 -22.96 -8.44
N GLY A 28 16.11 -22.76 -8.42
CA GLY A 28 15.13 -23.74 -7.95
C GLY A 28 14.93 -23.81 -6.43
N GLU A 29 15.74 -23.08 -5.65
CA GLU A 29 15.53 -22.94 -4.21
C GLU A 29 14.18 -22.29 -3.92
N ARG A 30 13.44 -22.85 -2.97
CA ARG A 30 12.17 -22.29 -2.50
C ARG A 30 12.34 -21.68 -1.13
N LEU A 31 11.70 -20.54 -0.94
CA LEU A 31 11.60 -19.88 0.36
C LEU A 31 10.18 -19.41 0.64
N VAL A 32 9.90 -19.13 1.90
CA VAL A 32 8.65 -18.50 2.33
C VAL A 32 8.93 -17.04 2.68
N ALA A 33 8.26 -16.13 1.98
CA ALA A 33 8.28 -14.71 2.26
C ALA A 33 7.01 -14.28 3.01
N HIS A 34 7.12 -13.22 3.79
CA HIS A 34 5.97 -12.55 4.39
C HIS A 34 5.16 -11.82 3.30
N CYS A 35 3.85 -12.04 3.25
CA CYS A 35 2.90 -11.24 2.47
C CYS A 35 2.36 -10.08 3.33
N PRO A 36 2.79 -8.83 3.11
CA PRO A 36 2.37 -7.65 3.87
C PRO A 36 1.00 -7.09 3.44
N ASN A 37 0.21 -7.87 2.73
CA ASN A 37 -1.13 -7.52 2.28
C ASN A 37 -2.14 -8.53 2.84
N THR A 38 -3.15 -8.04 3.55
CA THR A 38 -4.24 -8.85 4.11
C THR A 38 -5.44 -8.97 3.19
N GLY A 39 -5.52 -8.14 2.14
CA GLY A 39 -6.57 -8.14 1.13
C GLY A 39 -6.56 -9.39 0.25
N SER A 40 -7.48 -9.44 -0.71
CA SER A 40 -7.64 -10.61 -1.58
C SER A 40 -6.44 -10.76 -2.52
N LEU A 41 -5.80 -9.65 -2.90
CA LEU A 41 -4.77 -9.62 -3.96
C LEU A 41 -5.32 -10.21 -5.27
N LEU A 42 -6.61 -9.99 -5.54
CA LEU A 42 -7.24 -10.46 -6.76
C LEU A 42 -6.47 -9.93 -7.99
N GLY A 43 -6.16 -10.84 -8.93
CA GLY A 43 -5.32 -10.53 -10.10
C GLY A 43 -3.81 -10.55 -9.85
N CYS A 44 -3.35 -10.70 -8.60
CA CYS A 44 -1.93 -10.67 -8.22
C CYS A 44 -1.37 -12.04 -7.79
N LEU A 45 -2.17 -13.11 -7.84
CA LEU A 45 -1.83 -14.43 -7.26
C LEU A 45 -1.52 -15.53 -8.28
N ALA A 46 -1.36 -15.20 -9.56
CA ALA A 46 -1.11 -16.19 -10.60
C ALA A 46 0.23 -16.92 -10.36
N PRO A 47 0.25 -18.27 -10.23
CA PRO A 47 1.49 -19.04 -10.11
C PRO A 47 2.43 -18.80 -11.29
N GLY A 48 3.74 -18.82 -11.03
CA GLY A 48 4.79 -18.53 -11.99
C GLY A 48 5.07 -17.03 -12.21
N SER A 49 4.22 -16.14 -11.70
CA SER A 49 4.40 -14.68 -11.84
C SER A 49 5.74 -14.24 -11.26
N ALA A 50 6.44 -13.36 -11.97
CA ALA A 50 7.67 -12.78 -11.47
C ALA A 50 7.38 -11.93 -10.23
N VAL A 51 8.18 -12.09 -9.18
CA VAL A 51 8.05 -11.34 -7.93
C VAL A 51 9.37 -10.72 -7.53
N TRP A 52 9.27 -9.63 -6.78
CA TRP A 52 10.37 -9.04 -6.05
C TRP A 52 10.16 -9.21 -4.56
N LEU A 53 11.24 -9.59 -3.88
CA LEU A 53 11.31 -9.74 -2.44
C LEU A 53 12.27 -8.70 -1.88
N ARG A 54 11.87 -8.10 -0.76
CA ARG A 54 12.76 -7.26 0.06
C ARG A 54 13.38 -8.12 1.15
N ASP A 55 14.70 -8.15 1.19
CA ASP A 55 15.44 -8.73 2.30
C ASP A 55 15.48 -7.73 3.47
N SER A 56 15.11 -8.17 4.66
CA SER A 56 15.21 -7.34 5.87
C SER A 56 16.63 -7.31 6.45
N GLY A 57 17.50 -8.26 6.08
CA GLY A 57 18.83 -8.44 6.66
C GLY A 57 18.83 -8.82 8.15
N ASN A 58 17.66 -8.98 8.78
CA ASN A 58 17.54 -9.23 10.20
C ASN A 58 17.44 -10.74 10.47
N PRO A 59 18.48 -11.38 11.05
CA PRO A 59 18.49 -12.82 11.29
C PRO A 59 17.47 -13.26 12.36
N ALA A 60 17.00 -12.36 13.22
CA ALA A 60 16.00 -12.68 14.24
C ALA A 60 14.57 -12.78 13.69
N ARG A 61 14.33 -12.37 12.44
CA ARG A 61 13.00 -12.47 11.82
C ARG A 61 12.72 -13.90 11.37
N LYS A 62 11.61 -14.47 11.85
CA LYS A 62 11.08 -15.77 11.38
C LYS A 62 10.91 -15.82 9.86
N LEU A 63 10.45 -14.71 9.27
CA LEU A 63 10.41 -14.50 7.81
C LEU A 63 11.33 -13.34 7.45
N ARG A 64 12.54 -13.67 6.99
CA ARG A 64 13.57 -12.70 6.58
C ARG A 64 13.12 -11.85 5.38
N PHE A 65 12.43 -12.47 4.42
CA PHE A 65 12.00 -11.84 3.17
C PHE A 65 10.55 -11.36 3.24
N THR A 66 10.27 -10.21 2.62
CA THR A 66 8.93 -9.66 2.45
C THR A 66 8.60 -9.58 0.96
N TRP A 67 7.43 -10.09 0.56
CA TRP A 67 6.92 -9.96 -0.80
C TRP A 67 6.60 -8.49 -1.10
N GLN A 68 7.34 -7.93 -2.06
CA GLN A 68 7.36 -6.49 -2.33
C GLN A 68 6.48 -6.12 -3.52
N ALA A 69 6.61 -6.85 -4.61
CA ALA A 69 5.89 -6.60 -5.86
C ALA A 69 5.70 -7.89 -6.66
N VAL A 70 4.71 -7.86 -7.55
CA VAL A 70 4.43 -8.94 -8.51
C VAL A 70 4.25 -8.36 -9.90
N ARG A 71 4.69 -9.08 -10.92
CA ARG A 71 4.47 -8.71 -12.31
C ARG A 71 3.08 -9.19 -12.74
N VAL A 72 2.24 -8.25 -13.17
CA VAL A 72 0.95 -8.51 -13.81
C VAL A 72 1.04 -7.97 -15.24
N GLY A 73 1.07 -8.87 -16.23
CA GLY A 73 1.35 -8.52 -17.62
C GLY A 73 2.69 -7.78 -17.75
N ARG A 74 2.64 -6.53 -18.21
CA ARG A 74 3.82 -5.65 -18.38
C ARG A 74 4.07 -4.74 -17.17
N THR A 75 3.27 -4.81 -16.11
CA THR A 75 3.32 -3.86 -15.00
C THR A 75 3.80 -4.53 -13.72
N TRP A 76 4.60 -3.82 -12.93
CA TRP A 76 4.91 -4.22 -11.56
C TRP A 76 3.89 -3.63 -10.61
N VAL A 77 3.13 -4.50 -9.94
CA VAL A 77 2.14 -4.12 -8.93
C VAL A 77 2.79 -4.23 -7.56
N ASN A 78 2.73 -3.15 -6.79
CA ASN A 78 3.20 -3.15 -5.41
C ASN A 78 2.18 -3.86 -4.51
N VAL A 79 2.64 -4.87 -3.75
CA VAL A 79 1.80 -5.60 -2.80
C VAL A 79 2.11 -5.23 -1.35
N ASP A 80 3.10 -4.37 -1.11
CA ASP A 80 3.44 -3.90 0.23
C ASP A 80 2.64 -2.65 0.60
N THR A 81 1.52 -2.89 1.28
CA THR A 81 0.59 -1.85 1.71
C THR A 81 1.21 -0.78 2.63
N ALA A 82 2.41 -1.00 3.19
CA ALA A 82 3.10 0.00 4.00
C ALA A 82 3.96 1.00 3.19
N LEU A 83 4.07 0.84 1.86
CA LEU A 83 4.83 1.75 1.01
C LEU A 83 4.06 2.97 0.50
N PRO A 84 2.79 2.87 0.06
CA PRO A 84 2.08 3.99 -0.54
C PRO A 84 2.10 5.27 0.31
N ASN A 85 1.87 5.19 1.62
CA ASN A 85 1.94 6.35 2.53
C ASN A 85 3.32 7.01 2.50
N ARG A 86 4.40 6.20 2.46
CA ARG A 86 5.78 6.71 2.38
C ARG A 86 6.07 7.35 1.03
N VAL A 87 5.63 6.71 -0.05
CA VAL A 87 5.81 7.20 -1.43
C VAL A 87 5.08 8.53 -1.62
N LEU A 88 3.85 8.64 -1.13
CA LEU A 88 3.08 9.88 -1.21
C LEU A 88 3.73 10.99 -0.37
N ALA A 89 4.12 10.71 0.87
CA ALA A 89 4.81 11.71 1.71
C ALA A 89 6.10 12.23 1.06
N GLU A 90 6.91 11.35 0.46
CA GLU A 90 8.11 11.76 -0.29
C GLU A 90 7.77 12.55 -1.57
N ALA A 91 6.69 12.19 -2.26
CA ALA A 91 6.22 12.91 -3.43
C ALA A 91 5.76 14.33 -3.08
N LEU A 92 5.01 14.48 -1.98
CA LEU A 92 4.54 15.77 -1.46
C LEU A 92 5.70 16.67 -1.03
N ALA A 93 6.66 16.12 -0.27
CA ALA A 93 7.86 16.85 0.14
C ALA A 93 8.72 17.34 -1.05
N ARG A 94 8.51 16.78 -2.25
CA ARG A 94 9.17 17.17 -3.50
C ARG A 94 8.26 17.92 -4.48
N GLY A 95 7.05 18.32 -4.07
CA GLY A 95 6.11 19.04 -4.92
C GLY A 95 5.63 18.24 -6.14
N ARG A 96 5.62 16.91 -6.08
CA ARG A 96 5.22 16.03 -7.21
C ARG A 96 3.71 15.78 -7.31
N VAL A 97 2.94 16.27 -6.35
CA VAL A 97 1.47 16.26 -6.37
C VAL A 97 1.04 17.71 -6.26
N PRO A 98 0.92 18.44 -7.39
CA PRO A 98 0.66 19.88 -7.40
C PRO A 98 -0.57 20.30 -6.60
N GLU A 99 -1.61 19.47 -6.59
CA GLU A 99 -2.89 19.70 -5.90
C GLU A 99 -2.73 19.76 -4.37
N LEU A 100 -1.66 19.17 -3.85
CA LEU A 100 -1.36 19.09 -2.42
C LEU A 100 -0.04 19.81 -2.06
N ALA A 101 0.49 20.64 -2.96
CA ALA A 101 1.70 21.41 -2.74
C ALA A 101 1.43 22.70 -1.93
N GLY A 102 2.49 23.24 -1.31
CA GLY A 102 2.45 24.54 -0.64
C GLY A 102 1.96 24.54 0.81
N TYR A 103 1.81 23.36 1.44
CA TYR A 103 1.60 23.26 2.88
C TYR A 103 2.93 23.32 3.64
N ALA A 104 2.98 24.06 4.74
CA ALA A 104 4.19 24.23 5.55
C ALA A 104 4.56 22.97 6.36
N ASN A 105 3.54 22.23 6.83
CA ASN A 105 3.74 21.07 7.70
C ASN A 105 3.10 19.80 7.10
N LEU A 106 3.78 18.66 7.28
CA LEU A 106 3.28 17.33 6.94
C LEU A 106 3.51 16.40 8.13
N ARG A 107 2.43 15.82 8.64
CA ARG A 107 2.45 14.78 9.68
C ARG A 107 1.83 13.50 9.16
N ARG A 108 2.23 12.36 9.74
CA ARG A 108 1.78 11.02 9.34
C ARG A 108 1.07 10.32 10.49
N GLU A 109 0.11 9.45 10.18
CA GLU A 109 -0.57 8.58 11.15
C GLU A 109 -1.17 9.38 12.34
N VAL A 110 -1.85 10.50 12.04
CA VAL A 110 -2.39 11.39 13.07
C VAL A 110 -3.77 10.90 13.51
N PRO A 111 -4.07 10.74 14.82
CA PRO A 111 -5.40 10.39 15.27
C PRO A 111 -6.47 11.36 14.76
N TYR A 112 -7.59 10.85 14.29
CA TYR A 112 -8.73 11.63 13.82
C TYR A 112 -10.05 10.88 14.00
N GLY A 113 -11.17 11.59 13.91
CA GLY A 113 -12.49 11.00 14.04
C GLY A 113 -12.69 10.36 15.41
N ARG A 114 -13.43 9.24 15.47
CA ARG A 114 -13.72 8.57 16.75
C ARG A 114 -12.68 7.54 17.15
N ASN A 115 -12.14 6.78 16.18
CA ASN A 115 -11.22 5.68 16.45
C ASN A 115 -10.40 5.35 15.19
N SER A 116 -9.86 6.37 14.53
CA SER A 116 -9.10 6.20 13.29
C SER A 116 -7.86 7.10 13.28
N ARG A 117 -6.99 6.87 12.30
CA ARG A 117 -5.83 7.70 12.04
C ARG A 117 -5.85 8.09 10.58
N ILE A 118 -5.59 9.36 10.28
CA ILE A 118 -5.42 9.83 8.92
C ILE A 118 -3.99 9.52 8.48
N ASP A 119 -3.84 9.06 7.24
CA ASP A 119 -2.53 8.66 6.73
C ASP A 119 -1.57 9.86 6.71
N LEU A 120 -2.02 11.01 6.18
CA LEU A 120 -1.28 12.27 6.20
C LEU A 120 -2.17 13.44 6.63
N LEU A 121 -1.59 14.35 7.42
CA LEU A 121 -2.18 15.64 7.79
C LEU A 121 -1.27 16.75 7.25
N LEU A 122 -1.83 17.60 6.40
CA LEU A 122 -1.13 18.78 5.86
C LEU A 122 -1.69 20.03 6.53
N GLU A 123 -0.80 20.93 6.98
CA GLU A 123 -1.20 22.12 7.74
C GLU A 123 -0.40 23.34 7.27
N ASP A 124 -1.10 24.45 7.08
CA ASP A 124 -0.54 25.74 6.73
C ASP A 124 -1.42 26.89 7.24
N ALA A 125 -0.81 28.01 7.62
CA ALA A 125 -1.56 29.13 8.21
C ALA A 125 -2.50 29.83 7.21
N GLY A 126 -2.13 29.87 5.92
CA GLY A 126 -2.93 30.50 4.87
C GLY A 126 -3.90 29.55 4.18
N ARG A 127 -3.60 28.24 4.15
CA ARG A 127 -4.44 27.21 3.48
C ARG A 127 -5.29 26.38 4.44
N GLY A 128 -5.00 26.43 5.73
CA GLY A 128 -5.65 25.61 6.75
C GLY A 128 -5.17 24.15 6.74
N THR A 129 -6.08 23.25 7.09
CA THR A 129 -5.79 21.83 7.30
C THR A 129 -6.34 20.98 6.16
N CYS A 130 -5.54 20.04 5.64
CA CYS A 130 -5.96 19.04 4.66
C CYS A 130 -5.68 17.63 5.19
N HIS A 131 -6.75 16.84 5.31
CA HIS A 131 -6.69 15.42 5.66
C HIS A 131 -6.54 14.59 4.38
N VAL A 132 -5.52 13.72 4.33
CA VAL A 132 -5.25 12.90 3.16
C VAL A 132 -5.25 11.43 3.57
N GLU A 133 -6.20 10.68 3.01
CA GLU A 133 -6.30 9.22 3.13
C GLU A 133 -5.74 8.58 1.85
N VAL A 134 -4.88 7.58 2.00
CA VAL A 134 -4.20 6.87 0.92
C VAL A 134 -4.83 5.49 0.74
N LYS A 135 -5.29 5.20 -0.48
CA LYS A 135 -5.81 3.87 -0.85
C LYS A 135 -4.90 3.21 -1.86
N SER A 136 -4.64 1.90 -1.67
CA SER A 136 -3.86 1.09 -2.59
C SER A 136 -4.77 0.35 -3.56
N THR A 137 -4.57 0.52 -4.86
CA THR A 137 -5.29 -0.21 -5.92
C THR A 137 -4.36 -1.26 -6.50
N THR A 138 -4.79 -2.53 -6.46
CA THR A 138 -4.02 -3.65 -7.06
C THR A 138 -4.85 -4.49 -8.03
N LEU A 139 -6.18 -4.36 -7.99
CA LEU A 139 -7.09 -4.94 -8.96
C LEU A 139 -7.12 -4.08 -10.22
N VAL A 140 -7.02 -4.72 -11.38
CA VAL A 140 -7.12 -4.07 -12.69
C VAL A 140 -8.15 -4.79 -13.54
N GLU A 141 -9.06 -4.02 -14.13
CA GLU A 141 -10.00 -4.47 -15.15
C GLU A 141 -9.79 -3.66 -16.42
N GLY A 142 -9.32 -4.31 -17.49
CA GLY A 142 -8.90 -3.64 -18.71
C GLY A 142 -7.78 -2.62 -18.44
N ALA A 143 -8.07 -1.33 -18.61
CA ALA A 143 -7.15 -0.23 -18.38
C ALA A 143 -7.40 0.52 -17.05
N VAL A 144 -8.33 0.03 -16.21
CA VAL A 144 -8.77 0.73 -14.99
C VAL A 144 -8.28 0.00 -13.75
N ALA A 145 -7.68 0.75 -12.82
CA ALA A 145 -7.34 0.25 -11.49
C ALA A 145 -8.54 0.46 -10.53
N LEU A 146 -8.88 -0.58 -9.77
CA LEU A 146 -10.07 -0.61 -8.92
C LEU A 146 -9.71 -0.73 -7.44
N PHE A 147 -10.56 -0.12 -6.61
CA PHE A 147 -10.57 -0.29 -5.15
C PHE A 147 -12.02 -0.24 -4.65
N PRO A 148 -12.42 -1.11 -3.71
CA PRO A 148 -11.60 -2.17 -3.09
C PRO A 148 -11.62 -3.47 -3.92
N ASP A 149 -10.71 -4.40 -3.62
CA ASP A 149 -10.65 -5.75 -4.21
C ASP A 149 -11.48 -6.81 -3.44
N ALA A 150 -12.16 -6.37 -2.38
CA ALA A 150 -13.11 -7.10 -1.55
C ALA A 150 -13.93 -6.11 -0.69
N VAL A 151 -15.06 -6.53 -0.13
CA VAL A 151 -15.85 -5.70 0.81
C VAL A 151 -14.97 -5.24 1.98
N THR A 152 -15.01 -3.94 2.32
CA THR A 152 -14.18 -3.34 3.38
C THR A 152 -14.97 -2.36 4.26
N GLU A 153 -15.49 -2.87 5.39
CA GLU A 153 -16.16 -2.03 6.40
C GLU A 153 -15.23 -0.95 6.95
N ARG A 154 -13.94 -1.28 7.12
CA ARG A 154 -12.91 -0.33 7.55
C ARG A 154 -12.74 0.81 6.54
N GLY A 155 -12.71 0.49 5.24
CA GLY A 155 -12.62 1.50 4.19
C GLY A 155 -13.82 2.44 4.19
N THR A 156 -15.03 1.88 4.29
CA THR A 156 -16.28 2.65 4.41
C THR A 156 -16.27 3.56 5.62
N LYS A 157 -15.86 3.06 6.80
CA LYS A 157 -15.74 3.86 8.02
C LYS A 157 -14.80 5.05 7.81
N HIS A 158 -13.61 4.82 7.26
CA HIS A 158 -12.63 5.89 7.04
C HIS A 158 -13.16 6.95 6.07
N LEU A 159 -13.84 6.55 4.99
CA LEU A 159 -14.46 7.51 4.08
C LEU A 159 -15.58 8.32 4.75
N GLY A 160 -16.35 7.69 5.64
CA GLY A 160 -17.39 8.36 6.43
C GLY A 160 -16.82 9.37 7.44
N GLU A 161 -15.66 9.08 8.02
CA GLU A 161 -14.96 10.01 8.93
C GLU A 161 -14.23 11.14 8.17
N LEU A 162 -13.87 10.94 6.90
CA LEU A 162 -13.29 11.97 6.04
C LEU A 162 -14.36 12.93 5.47
N ALA A 163 -15.58 12.44 5.28
CA ALA A 163 -16.68 13.26 4.78
C ALA A 163 -17.01 14.41 5.76
N PRO A 164 -17.36 15.60 5.25
CA PRO A 164 -17.88 16.65 6.12
C PRO A 164 -19.14 16.14 6.85
N PRO A 165 -19.46 16.69 8.05
CA PRO A 165 -20.68 16.33 8.76
C PRO A 165 -21.87 16.43 7.81
N ARG A 166 -22.60 15.32 7.63
CA ARG A 166 -23.84 15.36 6.85
C ARG A 166 -24.83 16.25 7.60
N ASP A 167 -25.29 17.31 6.96
CA ASP A 167 -26.44 18.07 7.42
C ASP A 167 -27.65 17.11 7.42
N ARG A 168 -28.07 16.71 8.61
CA ARG A 168 -29.19 15.78 8.81
C ARG A 168 -30.56 16.46 8.62
N SER A 169 -30.60 17.74 8.25
CA SER A 169 -31.86 18.48 8.00
C SER A 169 -32.46 18.28 6.61
N ARG A 170 -31.83 17.48 5.73
CA ARG A 170 -32.33 17.16 4.39
C ARG A 170 -32.49 15.66 4.17
N VAL A 171 -33.46 15.06 4.85
CA VAL A 171 -34.12 13.81 4.46
C VAL A 171 -35.61 13.98 4.73
#